data_AF-A0A0S4R5Z1-F1
#
_entry.id   AF-A0A0S4R5Z1-F1
#
_cell.length_a   1.000
_cell.length_b   1.000
_cell.length_c   1.000
_cell.angle_alpha   90.00
_cell.angle_beta   90.00
_cell.angle_gamma   90.00
#
_symmetry.space_group_name_H-M   'P 1'
#
loop_
_entity.id
_entity.type
_entity.pdbx_description
1 polymer ?
#
loop_
_entity_poly.entity_id
_entity_poly.type
_entity_poly.pdbx_seq_one_letter_code
_entity_poly.pdbx_strand_id
1 'polypeptide(L)'
;MKKGFTMIELVFVIVILGILASLAVPKLAATRDDAEAAKAAVEIKDAITQLTTYYIVNGSFGTKDLTNADMNATVSPTIVEVRDSKTKTNKWTDCVTLTASNGDAAKSIPANIKVTAGDSNSSFCSAVRGTQAYKDWSTMTNGIQVGGSGIFK
;
A
#
# COMPACT_ATOMS: atom_id res chain seq x y z
N MET A 1 19.96 55.42 18.56
CA MET A 1 20.69 54.89 17.38
C MET A 1 20.41 53.40 17.30
N LYS A 2 19.73 52.92 16.25
CA LYS A 2 19.49 51.48 16.08
C LYS A 2 20.79 50.84 15.61
N LYS A 3 21.36 49.91 16.38
CA LYS A 3 22.50 49.10 15.91
C LYS A 3 21.99 48.25 14.74
N GLY A 4 22.50 48.50 13.55
CA GLY A 4 22.24 47.68 12.37
C GLY A 4 22.94 46.32 12.49
N PHE A 5 22.33 45.30 11.92
CA PHE A 5 22.94 43.97 11.75
C PHE A 5 24.20 44.12 10.89
N THR A 6 25.32 43.52 11.28
CA THR A 6 26.53 43.56 10.46
C THR A 6 26.41 42.63 9.27
N MET A 7 27.03 42.98 8.14
CA MET A 7 27.08 42.07 6.98
C MET A 7 27.71 40.72 7.35
N ILE A 8 28.70 40.71 8.24
CA ILE A 8 29.41 39.48 8.63
C ILE A 8 28.52 38.54 9.46
N GLU A 9 27.65 39.07 10.33
CA GLU A 9 26.67 38.26 11.06
C GLU A 9 25.68 37.59 10.11
N LEU A 10 25.22 38.31 9.08
CA LEU A 10 24.31 37.75 8.09
C LEU A 10 24.97 36.65 7.25
N VAL A 11 26.24 36.85 6.86
CA VAL A 11 27.01 35.84 6.12
C VAL A 11 27.24 34.58 6.96
N PHE A 12 27.56 34.72 8.25
CA PHE A 12 27.78 33.56 9.12
C PHE A 12 26.49 32.73 9.29
N VAL A 13 25.33 33.37 9.39
CA VAL A 13 24.04 32.70 9.50
C VAL A 13 23.73 31.87 8.25
N ILE A 14 23.88 32.43 7.04
CA ILE A 14 23.58 31.70 5.81
C ILE A 14 24.56 30.52 5.57
N VAL A 15 25.81 30.65 6.02
CA VAL A 15 26.80 29.55 5.94
C VAL A 15 26.38 28.40 6.85
N ILE A 16 26.01 28.67 8.10
CA ILE A 16 25.54 27.64 9.03
C ILE A 16 24.26 26.98 8.49
N LEU A 17 23.29 27.78 8.02
CA LEU A 17 22.05 27.25 7.42
C LEU A 17 22.34 26.39 6.18
N GLY A 18 23.32 26.77 5.35
CA GLY A 18 23.75 25.97 4.19
C GLY A 18 24.31 24.61 4.59
N ILE A 19 25.17 24.56 5.62
CA ILE A 19 25.73 23.30 6.12
C ILE A 19 24.63 22.40 6.70
N LEU A 20 23.76 22.94 7.56
CA LEU A 20 22.67 22.18 8.17
C LEU A 20 21.66 21.68 7.12
N ALA A 21 21.33 22.50 6.12
CA ALA A 21 20.42 22.13 5.04
C ALA A 21 20.98 20.97 4.20
N SER A 22 22.28 20.96 3.92
CA SER A 22 22.93 19.90 3.12
C SER A 22 22.79 18.51 3.74
N LEU A 23 22.81 18.41 5.08
CA LEU A 23 22.63 17.15 5.81
C LEU A 23 21.15 16.79 6.02
N ALA A 24 20.30 17.81 6.22
CA ALA A 24 18.89 17.60 6.50
C ALA A 24 18.10 17.15 5.26
N VAL A 25 18.39 17.70 4.07
CA VAL A 25 17.60 17.44 2.85
C VAL A 25 17.61 15.96 2.43
N PRO A 26 18.76 15.25 2.33
CA PRO A 26 18.77 13.83 1.95
C PRO A 26 18.03 12.95 2.97
N LYS A 27 18.19 13.24 4.26
CA LYS A 27 17.52 12.50 5.35
C LYS A 27 16.00 12.70 5.31
N LEU A 28 15.55 13.92 5.08
CA LEU A 28 14.11 14.22 4.94
C LEU A 28 13.52 13.55 3.70
N ALA A 29 14.24 13.52 2.58
CA ALA A 29 13.77 12.84 1.37
C ALA A 29 13.55 11.34 1.62
N ALA A 30 14.55 10.65 2.18
CA ALA A 30 14.42 9.22 2.51
C ALA A 30 13.28 8.94 3.49
N THR A 31 13.13 9.76 4.54
CA THR A 31 12.08 9.59 5.54
C THR A 31 10.67 9.79 4.95
N ARG A 32 10.52 10.67 3.96
CA ARG A 32 9.24 10.88 3.27
C ARG A 32 8.84 9.68 2.43
N ASP A 33 9.79 9.10 1.70
CA ASP A 33 9.53 7.90 0.88
C ASP A 33 9.18 6.70 1.77
N ASP A 34 9.88 6.52 2.89
CA ASP A 34 9.58 5.47 3.88
C ASP A 34 8.19 5.67 4.53
N ALA A 35 7.83 6.92 4.87
CA ALA A 35 6.51 7.23 5.41
C ALA A 35 5.38 6.99 4.40
N GLU A 36 5.61 7.31 3.11
CA GLU A 36 4.65 7.04 2.05
C GLU A 36 4.50 5.52 1.83
N ALA A 37 5.60 4.76 1.90
CA ALA A 37 5.56 3.30 1.83
C ALA A 37 4.84 2.65 3.02
N ALA A 38 5.02 3.18 4.23
CA ALA A 38 4.30 2.73 5.41
C ALA A 38 2.79 3.02 5.31
N LYS A 39 2.41 4.21 4.82
CA LYS A 39 1.01 4.56 4.54
C LYS A 39 0.39 3.58 3.53
N ALA A 40 1.10 3.29 2.44
CA ALA A 40 0.66 2.32 1.44
C ALA A 40 0.44 0.92 2.04
N ALA A 41 1.29 0.47 2.96
CA ALA A 41 1.10 -0.81 3.63
C ALA A 41 -0.20 -0.86 4.46
N VAL A 42 -0.57 0.25 5.12
CA VAL A 42 -1.85 0.36 5.84
C VAL A 42 -3.03 0.32 4.86
N GLU A 43 -2.97 1.08 3.77
CA GLU A 43 -4.03 1.09 2.74
C GLU A 43 -4.22 -0.30 2.09
N ILE A 44 -3.13 -1.02 1.82
CA ILE A 44 -3.19 -2.40 1.32
C ILE A 44 -3.90 -3.31 2.34
N LYS A 45 -3.55 -3.20 3.62
CA LYS A 45 -4.18 -3.98 4.70
C LYS A 45 -5.68 -3.68 4.80
N ASP A 46 -6.05 -2.41 4.70
CA ASP A 46 -7.45 -1.99 4.73
C ASP A 46 -8.21 -2.56 3.53
N ALA A 47 -7.62 -2.53 2.33
CA ALA A 47 -8.20 -3.17 1.15
C ALA A 47 -8.42 -4.67 1.39
N ILE A 48 -7.40 -5.42 1.85
CA ILE A 48 -7.51 -6.85 2.15
C ILE A 48 -8.63 -7.12 3.18
N THR A 49 -8.74 -6.27 4.21
CA THR A 49 -9.77 -6.40 5.26
C THR A 49 -11.17 -6.20 4.69
N GLN A 50 -11.35 -5.23 3.80
CA GLN A 50 -12.63 -4.99 3.13
C GLN A 50 -13.02 -6.13 2.18
N LEU A 51 -12.06 -6.68 1.43
CA LEU A 51 -12.28 -7.89 0.62
C LEU A 51 -12.70 -9.08 1.49
N THR A 52 -12.01 -9.29 2.61
CA THR A 52 -12.34 -10.37 3.56
C THR A 52 -13.76 -10.19 4.11
N THR A 53 -14.11 -8.97 4.49
CA THR A 53 -15.45 -8.63 4.99
C THR A 53 -16.52 -8.86 3.92
N TYR A 54 -16.25 -8.48 2.67
CA TYR A 54 -17.16 -8.72 1.56
C TYR A 54 -17.42 -10.22 1.37
N TYR A 55 -16.37 -11.05 1.42
CA TYR A 55 -16.52 -12.50 1.32
C TYR A 55 -17.30 -13.09 2.50
N ILE A 56 -17.10 -12.59 3.72
CA ILE A 56 -17.86 -13.03 4.90
C ILE A 56 -19.36 -12.74 4.75
N VAL A 57 -19.72 -11.57 4.20
CA VAL A 57 -21.13 -11.16 4.03
C VAL A 57 -21.81 -11.88 2.86
N ASN A 58 -21.11 -12.03 1.74
CA ASN A 58 -21.70 -12.57 0.51
C ASN A 58 -21.43 -14.06 0.27
N GLY A 59 -20.51 -14.66 1.04
CA GLY A 59 -20.05 -16.04 0.87
C GLY A 59 -19.24 -16.31 -0.41
N SER A 60 -19.05 -15.29 -1.25
CA SER A 60 -18.35 -15.37 -2.52
C SER A 60 -17.88 -13.98 -2.96
N PHE A 61 -16.78 -13.93 -3.73
CA PHE A 61 -16.28 -12.78 -4.45
C PHE A 61 -17.07 -12.47 -5.74
N GLY A 62 -18.12 -13.24 -6.05
CA GLY A 62 -18.96 -13.08 -7.24
C GLY A 62 -18.95 -14.33 -8.12
N THR A 63 -19.28 -14.17 -9.42
CA THR A 63 -19.35 -15.28 -10.38
C THR A 63 -17.98 -15.71 -10.93
N LYS A 64 -16.93 -14.94 -10.65
CA LYS A 64 -15.55 -15.18 -11.05
C LYS A 64 -14.58 -14.65 -9.99
N ASP A 65 -13.34 -15.11 -10.08
CA ASP A 65 -12.24 -14.52 -9.33
C ASP A 65 -12.08 -13.04 -9.69
N LEU A 66 -11.84 -12.21 -8.68
CA LEU A 66 -11.72 -10.77 -8.87
C LEU A 66 -10.27 -10.39 -9.12
N THR A 67 -10.05 -9.74 -10.26
CA THR A 67 -8.83 -8.98 -10.53
C THR A 67 -8.97 -7.54 -10.05
N ASN A 68 -7.89 -6.77 -10.11
CA ASN A 68 -7.89 -5.33 -9.81
C ASN A 68 -9.02 -4.55 -10.50
N ALA A 69 -9.36 -4.91 -11.75
CA ALA A 69 -10.42 -4.24 -12.50
C ALA A 69 -11.83 -4.63 -12.04
N ASP A 70 -12.04 -5.89 -11.68
CA ASP A 70 -13.35 -6.42 -11.27
C ASP A 70 -13.75 -5.94 -9.87
N MET A 71 -12.77 -5.73 -8.98
CA MET A 71 -13.01 -5.25 -7.61
C MET A 71 -13.70 -3.89 -7.57
N ASN A 72 -13.41 -3.02 -8.53
CA ASN A 72 -13.99 -1.66 -8.59
C ASN A 72 -15.48 -1.67 -8.97
N ALA A 73 -15.93 -2.70 -9.69
CA ALA A 73 -17.31 -2.82 -10.14
C ALA A 73 -18.16 -3.75 -9.26
N THR A 74 -17.52 -4.71 -8.58
CA THR A 74 -18.21 -5.83 -7.91
C THR A 74 -18.21 -5.69 -6.39
N VAL A 75 -17.23 -5.00 -5.81
CA VAL A 75 -17.04 -4.89 -4.35
C VAL A 75 -17.40 -3.47 -3.87
N SER A 76 -17.76 -3.34 -2.59
CA SER A 76 -18.20 -2.10 -1.90
C SER A 76 -17.49 -0.81 -2.35
N PRO A 77 -18.17 0.36 -2.42
CA PRO A 77 -17.54 1.63 -2.78
C PRO A 77 -16.32 2.00 -1.92
N THR A 78 -16.26 1.52 -0.67
CA THR A 78 -15.12 1.75 0.23
C THR A 78 -13.81 1.18 -0.30
N ILE A 79 -13.85 0.08 -1.07
CA ILE A 79 -12.62 -0.51 -1.62
C ILE A 79 -12.09 0.33 -2.78
N VAL A 80 -12.99 0.99 -3.51
CA VAL A 80 -12.67 1.85 -4.62
C VAL A 80 -11.92 3.07 -4.12
N GLU A 81 -12.35 3.65 -3.00
CA GLU A 81 -11.67 4.79 -2.37
C GLU A 81 -10.26 4.42 -1.87
N VAL A 82 -10.11 3.23 -1.27
CA VAL A 82 -8.80 2.75 -0.81
C VAL A 82 -7.88 2.38 -2.00
N ARG A 83 -8.45 1.89 -3.09
CA ARG A 83 -7.70 1.39 -4.26
C ARG A 83 -7.55 2.35 -5.43
N ASP A 84 -8.19 3.51 -5.46
CA ASP A 84 -8.54 4.23 -6.69
C ASP A 84 -7.43 4.23 -7.77
N SER A 85 -7.53 3.25 -8.67
CA SER A 85 -6.55 3.00 -9.73
C SER A 85 -6.90 3.80 -11.00
N LYS A 86 -8.10 4.40 -11.07
CA LYS A 86 -8.56 5.17 -12.24
C LYS A 86 -8.05 6.60 -12.18
N THR A 87 -7.93 7.18 -10.99
CA THR A 87 -7.39 8.54 -10.81
C THR A 87 -5.89 8.58 -10.47
N LYS A 88 -5.26 7.42 -10.25
CA LYS A 88 -3.85 7.30 -9.78
C LYS A 88 -3.56 8.10 -8.49
N THR A 89 -4.60 8.37 -7.69
CA THR A 89 -4.43 9.08 -6.41
C THR A 89 -3.61 8.25 -5.43
N ASN A 90 -3.81 6.93 -5.42
CA ASN A 90 -3.04 6.01 -4.59
C ASN A 90 -1.98 5.28 -5.42
N LYS A 91 -0.73 5.74 -5.32
CA LYS A 91 0.41 5.21 -6.10
C LYS A 91 0.72 3.73 -5.85
N TRP A 92 0.28 3.16 -4.72
CA TRP A 92 0.60 1.78 -4.35
C TRP A 92 -0.09 0.75 -5.24
N THR A 93 -1.18 1.11 -5.92
CA THR A 93 -1.93 0.18 -6.77
C THR A 93 -1.16 -0.24 -8.01
N ASP A 94 -0.18 0.56 -8.44
CA ASP A 94 0.76 0.23 -9.51
C ASP A 94 1.90 -0.68 -8.99
N CYS A 95 2.13 -0.69 -7.68
CA CYS A 95 3.18 -1.46 -7.02
C CYS A 95 2.72 -2.85 -6.57
N VAL A 96 1.43 -3.03 -6.25
CA VAL A 96 0.89 -4.26 -5.68
C VAL A 96 -0.43 -4.61 -6.34
N THR A 97 -0.56 -5.88 -6.73
CA THR A 97 -1.80 -6.44 -7.29
C THR A 97 -2.45 -7.34 -6.25
N LEU A 98 -3.75 -7.15 -6.04
CA LEU A 98 -4.58 -8.00 -5.19
C LEU A 98 -5.46 -8.84 -6.09
N THR A 99 -5.41 -10.16 -5.91
CA THR A 99 -6.27 -11.10 -6.63
C THR A 99 -7.09 -11.87 -5.61
N ALA A 100 -8.41 -11.79 -5.70
CA ALA A 100 -9.29 -12.54 -4.82
C ALA A 100 -9.87 -13.73 -5.57
N SER A 101 -9.70 -14.93 -5.03
CA SER A 101 -10.21 -16.16 -5.60
C SER A 101 -11.27 -16.75 -4.68
N ASN A 102 -12.36 -17.25 -5.29
CA ASN A 102 -13.39 -18.00 -4.59
C ASN A 102 -12.92 -19.38 -4.10
N GLY A 103 -11.69 -19.75 -4.42
CA GLY A 103 -11.18 -21.08 -4.15
C GLY A 103 -11.67 -22.08 -5.19
N ASP A 104 -11.08 -23.26 -5.15
CA ASP A 104 -11.40 -24.36 -6.05
C ASP A 104 -11.74 -25.57 -5.18
N ALA A 105 -13.04 -25.85 -5.06
CA ALA A 105 -13.55 -26.96 -4.27
C ALA A 105 -13.05 -28.32 -4.77
N ALA A 106 -12.77 -28.46 -6.08
CA ALA A 106 -12.24 -29.68 -6.66
C ALA A 106 -10.76 -29.89 -6.30
N LYS A 107 -10.02 -28.81 -6.01
CA LYS A 107 -8.61 -28.85 -5.58
C LYS A 107 -8.42 -28.64 -4.07
N SER A 108 -9.50 -28.59 -3.29
CA SER A 108 -9.46 -28.26 -1.85
C SER A 108 -8.75 -26.93 -1.54
N ILE A 109 -8.80 -25.97 -2.48
CA ILE A 109 -8.21 -24.65 -2.29
C ILE A 109 -9.29 -23.76 -1.69
N PRO A 110 -9.12 -23.26 -0.46
CA PRO A 110 -10.09 -22.34 0.13
C PRO A 110 -10.04 -21.00 -0.58
N ALA A 111 -11.12 -20.22 -0.47
CA ALA A 111 -11.12 -18.85 -0.95
C ALA A 111 -9.96 -18.07 -0.33
N ASN A 112 -9.27 -17.28 -1.15
CA ASN A 112 -8.04 -16.61 -0.75
C ASN A 112 -7.87 -15.27 -1.44
N ILE A 113 -7.07 -14.40 -0.83
CA ILE A 113 -6.59 -13.15 -1.40
C ILE A 113 -5.08 -13.25 -1.57
N LYS A 114 -4.61 -13.20 -2.81
CA LYS A 114 -3.19 -13.20 -3.15
C LYS A 114 -2.70 -11.77 -3.34
N VAL A 115 -1.55 -11.47 -2.74
CA VAL A 115 -0.84 -10.20 -2.89
C VAL A 115 0.40 -10.47 -3.74
N THR A 116 0.43 -9.92 -4.95
CA THR A 116 1.56 -10.08 -5.87
C THR A 116 2.17 -8.74 -6.23
N ALA A 117 3.39 -8.77 -6.78
CA ALA A 117 4.00 -7.58 -7.35
C ALA A 117 3.13 -7.07 -8.51
N GLY A 118 2.89 -5.76 -8.53
CA GLY A 118 2.35 -5.06 -9.70
C GLY A 118 3.45 -4.78 -10.75
N ASP A 119 3.08 -4.07 -11.82
CA ASP A 119 3.94 -3.91 -12.99
C ASP A 119 5.04 -2.84 -12.83
N SER A 120 4.92 -1.95 -11.83
CA SER A 120 5.86 -0.84 -11.64
C SER A 120 7.04 -1.19 -10.73
N ASN A 121 8.25 -0.77 -11.12
CA ASN A 121 9.49 -0.94 -10.35
C ASN A 121 10.12 0.40 -9.91
N SER A 122 9.29 1.39 -9.58
CA SER A 122 9.78 2.68 -9.06
C SER A 122 10.46 2.53 -7.69
N SER A 123 11.27 3.51 -7.29
CA SER A 123 11.87 3.57 -5.94
C SER A 123 10.80 3.42 -4.84
N PHE A 124 9.66 4.08 -5.02
CA PHE A 124 8.49 3.92 -4.16
C PHE A 124 7.96 2.47 -4.11
N CYS A 125 7.79 1.80 -5.26
CA CYS A 125 7.34 0.41 -5.27
C CYS A 125 8.35 -0.54 -4.59
N SER A 126 9.65 -0.26 -4.72
CA SER A 126 10.67 -1.02 -4.02
C SER A 126 10.60 -0.81 -2.50
N ALA A 127 10.30 0.41 -2.04
CA ALA A 127 10.08 0.71 -0.62
C ALA A 127 8.82 0.03 -0.08
N VAL A 128 7.70 0.10 -0.80
CA VAL A 128 6.43 -0.57 -0.45
C VAL A 128 6.62 -2.09 -0.33
N ARG A 129 7.27 -2.71 -1.31
CA ARG A 129 7.55 -4.16 -1.30
C ARG A 129 8.65 -4.55 -0.30
N GLY A 130 9.45 -3.58 0.13
CA GLY A 130 10.45 -3.73 1.18
C GLY A 130 9.86 -3.84 2.59
N THR A 131 8.62 -3.37 2.78
CA THR A 131 7.91 -3.45 4.07
C THR A 131 7.72 -4.90 4.53
N GLN A 132 7.77 -5.12 5.85
CA GLN A 132 7.58 -6.47 6.41
C GLN A 132 6.20 -7.03 6.09
N ALA A 133 5.17 -6.18 6.18
CA ALA A 133 3.78 -6.58 5.87
C ALA A 133 3.63 -7.14 4.45
N TYR A 134 4.21 -6.48 3.44
CA TYR A 134 4.17 -6.99 2.06
C TYR A 134 4.91 -8.32 1.92
N LYS A 135 6.07 -8.48 2.56
CA LYS A 135 6.83 -9.74 2.53
C LYS A 135 6.03 -10.89 3.15
N ASP A 136 5.34 -10.63 4.25
CA ASP A 136 4.50 -11.63 4.91
C ASP A 136 3.34 -12.05 3.99
N TRP A 137 2.70 -11.11 3.28
CA TRP A 137 1.60 -11.44 2.36
C TRP A 137 2.06 -12.11 1.06
N SER A 138 3.19 -11.67 0.50
CA SER A 138 3.69 -12.18 -0.79
C SER A 138 4.33 -13.56 -0.69
N THR A 139 4.79 -13.97 0.50
CA THR A 139 5.35 -15.31 0.75
C THR A 139 4.29 -16.37 1.01
N MET A 140 3.03 -15.98 1.21
CA MET A 140 1.91 -16.92 1.36
C MET A 140 1.57 -17.60 0.04
N THR A 141 2.03 -18.84 -0.16
CA THR A 141 1.81 -19.63 -1.38
C THR A 141 0.33 -19.76 -1.76
N ASN A 142 -0.54 -19.90 -0.76
CA ASN A 142 -1.98 -20.04 -0.94
C ASN A 142 -2.74 -18.71 -0.80
N GLY A 143 -2.04 -17.59 -0.58
CA GLY A 143 -2.65 -16.31 -0.24
C GLY A 143 -3.27 -16.29 1.17
N ILE A 144 -3.89 -15.17 1.50
CA ILE A 144 -4.61 -14.96 2.75
C ILE A 144 -5.95 -15.67 2.64
N GLN A 145 -6.16 -16.74 3.39
CA GLN A 145 -7.40 -17.51 3.37
C GLN A 145 -8.56 -16.68 3.95
N VAL A 146 -9.67 -16.63 3.21
CA VAL A 146 -10.88 -15.89 3.56
C VAL A 146 -12.04 -16.89 3.54
N GLY A 147 -12.31 -17.51 4.68
CA GLY A 147 -13.34 -18.55 4.81
C GLY A 147 -12.78 -19.97 4.95
N GLY A 148 -13.56 -20.87 5.55
CA GLY A 148 -13.16 -22.26 5.84
C GLY A 148 -13.10 -22.64 7.32
N SER A 149 -13.42 -21.73 8.26
CA SER A 149 -13.83 -22.17 9.59
C SER A 149 -15.25 -22.70 9.49
N GLY A 150 -15.44 -24.00 9.76
CA GLY A 150 -16.72 -24.71 9.72
C GLY A 150 -17.75 -24.24 10.75
N ILE A 151 -17.85 -22.94 11.02
CA ILE A 151 -18.88 -22.34 11.88
C ILE A 151 -20.22 -22.22 11.16
N PHE A 152 -20.24 -22.24 9.82
CA PHE A 152 -21.46 -22.11 9.01
C PHE A 152 -21.65 -23.25 7.99
N LYS A 153 -21.10 -24.43 8.26
CA LYS A 153 -21.55 -25.65 7.57
C LYS A 153 -22.71 -26.27 8.32
#